data_AF-A0A644VG80-F1
#
_entry.id   AF-A0A644VG80-F1
#
_cell.length_a   1.000
_cell.length_b   1.000
_cell.length_c   1.000
_cell.angle_alpha   90.00
_cell.angle_beta   90.00
_cell.angle_gamma   90.00
#
_symmetry.space_group_name_H-M   'P 1'
#
loop_
_entity.id
_entity.type
_entity.pdbx_description
1 polymer ?
#
loop_
_entity_poly.entity_id
_entity_poly.type
_entity_poly.pdbx_seq_one_letter_code
_entity_poly.pdbx_strand_id
1 'polypeptide(L)' 'MVGFSPRKAAISLYIFSGTPEQEELLFELGTFKMGKGCIYIKKLSDISLTVLKKLITENISYLVEKYG' A
#
# COMPACT_ATOMS: atom_id res chain seq x y z
N MET A 1 3.00 1.66 -10.88
CA MET A 1 4.20 0.96 -10.35
C MET A 1 3.89 0.45 -8.96
N VAL A 2 4.28 -0.79 -8.66
CA VAL A 2 4.17 -1.41 -7.34
C VAL A 2 5.51 -2.06 -7.04
N GLY A 3 6.02 -1.86 -5.84
CA GLY A 3 7.28 -2.48 -5.39
C GLY A 3 7.23 -2.82 -3.92
N PHE A 4 8.13 -3.70 -3.49
CA PHE A 4 8.34 -3.97 -2.08
C PHE A 4 9.81 -4.22 -1.78
N SER A 5 10.20 -3.99 -0.52
CA SER A 5 11.54 -4.29 -0.02
C SER A 5 11.43 -5.01 1.33
N PRO A 6 11.97 -6.24 1.45
CA PRO A 6 12.10 -6.89 2.73
C PRO A 6 13.21 -6.20 3.55
N ARG A 7 12.92 -5.88 4.81
CA ARG A 7 13.87 -5.35 5.79
C ARG A 7 13.95 -6.30 6.98
N LYS A 8 15.00 -6.14 7.79
CA LYS A 8 15.26 -7.00 8.96
C LYS A 8 14.06 -7.15 9.91
N ALA A 9 13.22 -6.12 10.05
CA ALA A 9 12.09 -6.13 10.98
C ALA A 9 10.72 -5.83 10.35
N ALA A 10 10.66 -5.63 9.03
CA ALA A 10 9.43 -5.20 8.35
C ALA A 10 9.52 -5.42 6.83
N ILE A 11 8.39 -5.33 6.16
CA ILE A 11 8.26 -5.24 4.70
C ILE A 11 7.82 -3.82 4.37
N SER A 12 8.57 -3.14 3.50
CA SER A 12 8.16 -1.85 2.92
C SER A 12 7.38 -2.10 1.64
N LEU A 13 6.20 -1.49 1.52
CA LEU A 13 5.36 -1.50 0.34
C LEU A 13 5.37 -0.09 -0.29
N TYR A 14 5.76 -0.01 -1.56
CA TYR A 14 5.81 1.20 -2.36
C TYR A 14 4.58 1.27 -3.26
N ILE A 15 3.42 1.55 -2.65
CA ILE A 15 2.10 1.49 -3.29
C ILE A 15 1.19 2.68 -2.95
N PHE A 16 1.73 3.72 -2.32
CA PHE A 16 0.93 4.84 -1.83
C PHE A 16 1.19 6.11 -2.65
N SER A 17 0.12 6.61 -3.27
CA SER A 17 0.07 7.84 -4.07
C SER A 17 -0.73 8.96 -3.38
N GLY A 18 -1.39 8.70 -2.25
CA GLY A 18 -2.10 9.71 -1.45
C GLY A 18 -3.44 10.12 -2.04
N THR A 19 -4.13 9.21 -2.72
CA THR A 19 -5.49 9.45 -3.22
C THR A 19 -6.50 9.28 -2.07
N PRO A 20 -7.66 9.96 -2.12
CA PRO A 20 -8.71 9.80 -1.11
C PRO A 20 -9.16 8.33 -0.95
N GLU A 21 -9.27 7.59 -2.07
CA GLU A 21 -9.63 6.17 -2.05
C GLU A 21 -8.57 5.31 -1.34
N GLN A 22 -7.28 5.61 -1.51
CA GLN A 22 -6.23 4.93 -0.75
C GLN A 22 -6.31 5.22 0.74
N GLU A 23 -6.68 6.44 1.15
CA GLU A 23 -6.84 6.77 2.56
C GLU A 23 -7.96 5.95 3.22
N GLU A 24 -9.08 5.76 2.52
CA GLU A 24 -10.18 4.89 2.97
C GLU A 24 -9.73 3.43 3.05
N LEU A 25 -9.06 2.92 2.01
CA LEU A 25 -8.56 1.54 1.99
C LEU A 25 -7.50 1.31 3.08
N LEU A 26 -6.66 2.30 3.38
CA LEU A 26 -5.68 2.22 4.45
C LEU A 26 -6.34 2.03 5.81
N PHE A 27 -7.51 2.62 6.06
CA PHE A 27 -8.26 2.42 7.30
C PHE A 27 -8.66 0.95 7.50
N GLU A 28 -8.99 0.24 6.41
CA GLU A 28 -9.36 -1.19 6.44
C GLU A 28 -8.15 -2.14 6.36
N LEU A 29 -6.94 -1.64 6.12
CA LEU A 29 -5.79 -2.48 5.79
C LEU A 29 -5.34 -3.35 6.97
N GLY A 30 -5.48 -2.88 8.21
CA GLY A 30 -5.01 -3.56 9.42
C GLY A 30 -3.85 -2.82 10.09
N THR A 31 -2.88 -3.55 10.63
CA THR A 31 -1.76 -2.94 11.37
C THR A 31 -0.60 -2.61 10.42
N PHE A 32 -0.35 -1.32 10.25
CA PHE A 32 0.78 -0.82 9.46
C PHE A 32 1.34 0.46 10.08
N LYS A 33 2.49 0.89 9.55
CA LYS A 33 3.07 2.21 9.82
C LYS A 33 3.26 2.96 8.52
N MET A 34 2.94 4.25 8.51
CA MET A 34 3.21 5.13 7.36
C MET A 34 4.65 5.64 7.35
N GLY A 35 5.22 5.69 6.15
CA GLY A 35 6.40 6.46 5.80
C GLY A 35 6.11 7.54 4.78
N LYS A 36 7.17 8.20 4.30
CA LYS A 36 7.08 9.11 3.16
C LYS A 36 6.88 8.28 1.88
N GLY A 37 5.65 8.23 1.37
CA GLY A 37 5.29 7.52 0.14
C GLY A 37 5.34 5.99 0.23
N CYS A 38 5.34 5.41 1.43
CA CYS A 38 5.38 3.96 1.61
C CYS A 38 4.66 3.50 2.88
N ILE A 39 4.29 2.22 2.90
CA ILE A 39 3.64 1.55 4.02
C ILE A 39 4.59 0.48 4.56
N TYR A 40 4.67 0.34 5.88
CA TYR A 40 5.46 -0.71 6.53
C TYR A 40 4.54 -1.67 7.26
N ILE A 41 4.74 -2.97 7.02
CA ILE A 41 4.06 -4.06 7.73
C ILE A 41 5.11 -4.99 8.36
N LYS A 42 4.83 -5.63 9.50
CA LYS A 42 5.77 -6.60 10.10
C LYS A 42 5.66 -7.97 9.45
N LYS A 43 4.42 -8.42 9.20
CA LYS A 43 4.08 -9.69 8.55
C LYS A 43 2.75 -9.57 7.82
N LEU A 44 2.53 -10.43 6.82
CA LEU A 44 1.30 -10.41 6.02
C LEU A 44 0.03 -10.68 6.84
N SER A 45 0.14 -11.45 7.92
CA SER A 45 -1.01 -11.72 8.81
C SER A 45 -1.49 -10.51 9.59
N ASP A 46 -0.72 -9.42 9.62
CA ASP A 46 -1.12 -8.17 10.30
C ASP A 46 -2.05 -7.32 9.44
N ILE A 47 -2.24 -7.68 8.16
CA ILE A 47 -3.01 -6.92 7.19
C ILE A 47 -4.02 -7.79 6.42
N SER A 48 -5.06 -7.14 5.90
CA SER A 48 -6.01 -7.75 4.98
C SER A 48 -5.43 -7.85 3.57
N LEU A 49 -5.20 -9.07 3.09
CA LEU A 49 -4.74 -9.32 1.71
C LEU A 49 -5.77 -8.87 0.67
N THR A 50 -7.07 -8.89 1.02
CA THR A 50 -8.14 -8.39 0.15
C THR A 50 -8.02 -6.88 -0.04
N VAL A 51 -7.81 -6.14 1.05
CA VAL A 51 -7.63 -4.67 1.00
C VAL A 51 -6.31 -4.31 0.32
N LEU A 52 -5.22 -5.08 0.57
CA LEU A 52 -3.95 -4.89 -0.13
C LEU A 52 -4.11 -5.01 -1.66
N LYS A 53 -4.89 -5.97 -2.15
CA LYS A 53 -5.17 -6.10 -3.59
C LYS A 53 -5.94 -4.89 -4.15
N LYS A 54 -6.90 -4.35 -3.39
CA LYS A 54 -7.62 -3.12 -3.77
C LYS A 54 -6.67 -1.93 -3.86
N LEU A 55 -5.82 -1.72 -2.85
CA LEU A 55 -4.79 -0.67 -2.86
C LEU A 55 -3.86 -0.77 -4.06
N ILE A 56 -3.39 -1.98 -4.39
CA ILE A 56 -2.54 -2.21 -5.56
C ILE A 56 -3.26 -1.83 -6.85
N THR A 57 -4.53 -2.24 -6.98
CA THR A 57 -5.33 -2.00 -8.18
C THR A 57 -5.60 -0.52 -8.37
N GLU A 58 -6.08 0.15 -7.33
CA GLU A 58 -6.30 1.60 -7.34
C GLU A 58 -5.01 2.35 -7.70
N ASN A 59 -3.87 1.98 -7.09
CA ASN A 59 -2.61 2.69 -7.33
C ASN A 59 -2.12 2.52 -8.78
N ILE A 60 -2.36 1.35 -9.39
CA ILE A 60 -2.06 1.12 -10.80
C ILE A 60 -2.99 1.97 -11.68
N SER A 61 -4.30 1.95 -11.42
CA SER A 61 -5.29 2.74 -12.16
C SER A 61 -4.97 4.23 -12.11
N TYR A 62 -4.68 4.78 -10.92
CA TYR A 62 -4.29 6.17 -10.73
C TYR A 62 -3.06 6.55 -11.56
N LEU A 63 -2.02 5.70 -11.54
CA LEU A 63 -0.77 5.99 -12.27
C LEU A 63 -0.95 5.92 -13.78
N VAL A 64 -1.81 5.01 -14.27
CA VAL A 64 -2.17 4.93 -15.70
C VAL A 64 -3.00 6.14 -16.11
N GLU A 65 -3.98 6.56 -15.32
CA GLU A 65 -4.79 7.74 -15.64
C GLU A 65 -3.96 9.03 -15.67
N LYS A 66 -3.01 9.17 -14.73
CA LYS A 66 -2.26 10.41 -14.56
C LYS A 66 -1.03 10.53 -15.48
N TYR A 67 -0.39 9.41 -15.81
CA TYR A 67 0.90 9.40 -16.51
C TYR A 67 0.97 8.42 -17.69
N GLY A 68 -0.10 7.67 -17.95
CA GLY A 68 -0.18 6.72 -19.06
C GLY A 68 -0.47 7.36 -20.40
#